data_AF-A0A6H0FSI5-F1
#
_entry.id   AF-A0A6H0FSI5-F1
#
_cell.length_a   1.000
_cell.length_b   1.000
_cell.length_c   1.000
_cell.angle_alpha   90.00
_cell.angle_beta   90.00
_cell.angle_gamma   90.00
#
_symmetry.space_group_name_H-M   'P 1'
#
loop_
_entity.id
_entity.type
_entity.pdbx_description
1 polymer ?
#
loop_
_entity_poly.entity_id
_entity_poly.type
_entity_poly.pdbx_seq_one_letter_code
_entity_poly.pdbx_strand_id
1 'polypeptide(L)'
;MFERIIDKLWAIIDFFEEFPKVFYLMMVYLVLMVAVVFLFFPCLKWLANLQILNTYPLYELILRNFDTLRWGVVVLPFLIAVHGFFEVIGLHDRLKKRRYGR
;
A
#
# COMPACT_ATOMS: atom_id res chain seq x y z
N MET A 1 -6.09 -32.03 3.08
CA MET A 1 -5.73 -30.77 2.38
C MET A 1 -6.11 -29.54 3.21
N PHE A 2 -7.31 -29.51 3.82
CA PHE A 2 -7.73 -28.45 4.75
C PHE A 2 -6.86 -28.33 6.01
N GLU A 3 -6.46 -29.44 6.63
CA GLU A 3 -5.57 -29.42 7.82
C GLU A 3 -4.26 -28.68 7.56
N ARG A 4 -3.60 -28.91 6.41
CA ARG A 4 -2.38 -28.18 6.02
C ARG A 4 -2.58 -26.67 5.86
N ILE A 5 -3.79 -26.22 5.52
CA ILE A 5 -4.10 -24.79 5.41
C ILE A 5 -4.28 -24.20 6.79
N ILE A 6 -4.96 -24.93 7.68
CA ILE A 6 -5.17 -24.55 9.08
C ILE A 6 -3.84 -24.46 9.83
N ASP A 7 -2.95 -25.46 9.69
CA ASP A 7 -1.62 -25.44 10.33
C ASP A 7 -0.77 -24.24 9.87
N LYS A 8 -0.85 -23.89 8.58
CA LYS A 8 -0.16 -22.71 8.04
C LYS A 8 -0.77 -21.39 8.54
N LEU A 9 -2.09 -21.33 8.71
CA LEU A 9 -2.78 -20.19 9.31
C LEU A 9 -2.35 -19.99 10.76
N TRP A 10 -2.26 -21.07 11.55
CA TRP A 10 -1.75 -21.02 12.92
C TRP A 10 -0.31 -20.51 12.98
N ALA A 11 0.58 -21.01 12.11
CA ALA A 11 1.96 -20.52 12.06
C ALA A 11 2.05 -19.02 11.72
N ILE A 12 1.13 -18.48 10.92
CA ILE A 12 1.04 -17.05 10.61
C ILE A 12 0.53 -16.26 11.84
N ILE A 13 -0.45 -16.80 12.56
CA ILE A 13 -0.99 -16.19 13.78
C ILE A 13 0.11 -16.13 14.86
N ASP A 14 0.79 -17.24 15.12
CA ASP A 14 1.88 -17.32 16.09
C ASP A 14 3.01 -16.31 15.76
N PHE A 15 3.34 -16.19 14.47
CA PHE A 15 4.31 -15.19 14.00
C PHE A 15 3.87 -13.75 14.28
N PHE A 16 2.59 -13.43 14.12
CA PHE A 16 2.06 -12.10 14.39
C PHE A 16 1.89 -11.82 15.89
N GLU A 17 1.58 -12.82 16.71
CA GLU A 17 1.65 -12.69 18.17
C GLU A 17 3.08 -12.41 18.63
N GLU A 18 4.05 -13.05 17.98
CA GLU A 18 5.46 -12.86 18.30
C GLU A 18 5.95 -11.44 17.94
N PHE A 19 5.57 -10.94 16.76
CA PHE A 19 5.98 -9.63 16.23
C PHE A 19 4.79 -8.74 15.83
N PRO A 20 3.99 -8.25 16.79
CA PRO A 20 2.74 -7.52 16.49
C PRO A 20 2.99 -6.23 15.72
N LYS A 21 4.15 -5.59 15.91
CA LYS A 21 4.53 -4.38 15.15
C LYS A 21 4.68 -4.64 13.65
N VAL A 22 5.12 -5.83 13.25
CA VAL A 22 5.25 -6.23 11.84
C VAL A 22 3.86 -6.40 11.23
N PHE A 23 2.93 -7.00 11.97
CA PHE A 23 1.52 -7.10 11.58
C PHE A 23 0.88 -5.73 11.35
N TYR A 24 1.00 -4.81 12.32
CA TYR A 24 0.43 -3.47 12.18
C TYR A 24 1.01 -2.72 10.98
N LEU A 25 2.31 -2.82 10.75
CA LEU A 25 2.93 -2.21 9.57
C LEU A 25 2.38 -2.79 8.27
N MET A 26 2.26 -4.12 8.18
CA MET A 26 1.65 -4.79 7.02
C MET A 26 0.21 -4.34 6.79
N MET A 27 -0.60 -4.22 7.86
CA MET A 27 -1.97 -3.73 7.77
C MET A 27 -2.05 -2.26 7.31
N VAL A 28 -1.15 -1.40 7.78
CA VAL A 28 -1.06 0.00 7.30
C VAL A 28 -0.80 0.04 5.80
N TYR A 29 0.15 -0.73 5.29
CA TYR A 29 0.43 -0.79 3.86
C TYR A 29 -0.74 -1.36 3.06
N LEU A 30 -1.44 -2.36 3.59
CA LEU A 30 -2.64 -2.92 2.97
C LEU A 30 -3.75 -1.87 2.86
N VAL A 31 -4.04 -1.16 3.95
CA VAL A 31 -5.02 -0.08 3.97
C VAL A 31 -4.62 1.02 2.99
N LEU A 32 -3.34 1.36 2.91
CA LEU A 32 -2.86 2.38 1.97
C LEU A 32 -3.05 1.97 0.51
N MET A 33 -2.77 0.72 0.15
CA MET A 33 -3.03 0.19 -1.19
C MET A 33 -4.51 0.27 -1.55
N VAL A 34 -5.37 -0.18 -0.63
CA VAL A 34 -6.83 -0.13 -0.81
C VAL A 34 -7.30 1.31 -0.96
N ALA A 35 -6.83 2.22 -0.09
CA ALA A 35 -7.16 3.64 -0.16
C ALA A 35 -6.77 4.25 -1.50
N VAL A 36 -5.60 3.91 -2.05
CA VAL A 36 -5.20 4.38 -3.39
C VAL A 36 -6.17 3.91 -4.45
N VAL A 37 -6.55 2.63 -4.48
CA VAL A 37 -7.50 2.12 -5.48
C VAL A 37 -8.83 2.87 -5.45
N PHE A 38 -9.35 3.16 -4.25
CA PHE A 38 -10.63 3.86 -4.09
C PHE A 38 -10.54 5.37 -4.30
N LEU A 39 -9.44 6.00 -3.90
CA LEU A 39 -9.29 7.46 -3.91
C LEU A 39 -8.62 7.99 -5.18
N PHE A 40 -8.00 7.15 -6.01
CA PHE A 40 -7.24 7.58 -7.19
C PHE A 40 -8.06 8.47 -8.14
N PHE A 41 -9.20 7.96 -8.62
CA PHE A 41 -10.07 8.73 -9.54
C PHE A 41 -10.76 9.92 -8.87
N PRO A 42 -11.29 9.80 -7.64
CA PRO A 42 -11.76 10.97 -6.88
C PRO A 42 -10.72 12.08 -6.77
N CYS A 43 -9.46 11.75 -6.47
CA CYS A 43 -8.36 12.71 -6.40
C CYS A 43 -8.06 13.33 -7.77
N LEU A 44 -8.00 12.54 -8.85
CA LEU A 44 -7.82 13.08 -10.21
C LEU A 44 -8.96 14.03 -10.61
N LYS A 45 -10.21 13.68 -10.28
CA LYS A 45 -11.37 14.55 -10.53
C LYS A 45 -11.27 15.84 -9.72
N TRP A 46 -10.88 15.75 -8.45
CA TRP A 46 -10.68 16.94 -7.62
C TRP A 46 -9.59 17.85 -8.20
N LEU A 47 -8.44 17.28 -8.60
CA LEU A 47 -7.34 18.01 -9.24
C LEU A 47 -7.78 18.68 -10.55
N ALA A 48 -8.56 17.97 -11.38
CA ALA A 48 -9.06 18.52 -12.64
C ALA A 48 -10.01 19.71 -12.45
N ASN A 49 -10.71 19.76 -11.32
CA ASN A 49 -11.63 20.86 -10.97
C ASN A 49 -10.97 21.99 -10.17
N LEU A 50 -9.66 21.92 -9.91
CA LEU A 50 -8.96 23.01 -9.24
C LEU A 50 -8.95 24.26 -10.14
N GLN A 51 -9.64 25.29 -9.66
CA GLN A 51 -9.68 26.58 -10.32
C GLN A 51 -8.58 27.47 -9.75
N ILE A 52 -7.69 27.93 -10.63
CA ILE A 52 -6.62 28.86 -10.29
C ILE A 52 -6.75 30.05 -11.23
N LEU A 53 -6.88 31.26 -10.68
CA LEU A 53 -7.00 32.51 -11.46
C LEU A 53 -8.11 32.43 -12.54
N ASN A 54 -9.29 31.91 -12.18
CA ASN A 54 -10.42 31.66 -13.07
C ASN A 54 -10.17 30.70 -14.25
N THR A 55 -9.09 29.92 -14.22
CA THR A 55 -8.78 28.90 -15.22
C THR A 55 -8.69 27.50 -14.58
N TYR A 56 -8.79 26.45 -15.40
CA TYR A 56 -8.63 25.05 -14.98
C TYR A 56 -7.34 24.46 -15.58
N PRO A 57 -6.16 24.92 -15.15
CA PRO A 57 -4.90 24.60 -15.82
C PRO A 57 -4.56 23.10 -15.79
N LEU A 58 -5.02 22.38 -14.75
CA LEU A 58 -4.77 20.95 -14.60
C LEU A 58 -5.74 20.08 -15.40
N TYR A 59 -6.91 20.61 -15.76
CA TYR A 59 -7.92 19.86 -16.50
C TYR A 59 -7.37 19.39 -17.86
N GLU A 60 -6.83 20.32 -18.63
CA GLU A 60 -6.33 20.05 -19.98
C GLU A 60 -5.11 19.13 -19.95
N LEU A 61 -4.24 19.30 -18.96
CA LEU A 61 -3.06 18.46 -18.75
C LEU A 61 -3.43 17.02 -18.37
N ILE A 62 -4.42 16.84 -17.48
CA ILE A 62 -4.95 15.53 -17.11
C ILE A 62 -5.61 14.86 -18.31
N LEU A 63 -6.42 15.60 -19.07
CA LEU A 63 -7.17 15.05 -20.20
C LEU A 63 -6.24 14.58 -21.32
N ARG A 64 -5.18 15.37 -21.62
CA ARG A 64 -4.15 14.99 -22.62
C ARG A 64 -3.35 13.75 -22.22
N ASN A 65 -3.18 13.49 -20.93
CA ASN A 65 -2.38 12.38 -20.40
C ASN A 65 -3.21 11.28 -19.74
N PHE A 66 -4.53 11.27 -19.94
CA PHE A 66 -5.44 10.42 -19.18
C PHE A 66 -5.15 8.93 -19.35
N ASP A 67 -4.80 8.50 -20.56
CA ASP A 67 -4.44 7.10 -20.85
C ASP A 67 -3.20 6.62 -20.09
N THR A 68 -2.28 7.53 -19.79
CA THR A 68 -1.11 7.23 -18.94
C THR A 68 -1.50 7.30 -17.46
N LEU A 69 -2.26 8.33 -17.07
CA LEU A 69 -2.69 8.53 -15.68
C LEU A 69 -3.57 7.40 -15.17
N ARG A 70 -4.45 6.81 -15.99
CA ARG A 70 -5.32 5.69 -15.57
C ARG A 70 -4.51 4.51 -15.04
N TRP A 71 -3.30 4.27 -15.53
CA TRP A 71 -2.43 3.20 -15.04
C TRP A 71 -1.92 3.45 -13.62
N GLY A 72 -1.97 4.70 -13.13
CA GLY A 72 -1.61 5.06 -11.77
C GLY A 72 -2.40 4.29 -10.71
N VAL A 73 -3.65 3.90 -10.99
CA VAL A 73 -4.45 3.07 -10.06
C VAL A 73 -3.86 1.68 -9.84
N VAL A 74 -3.05 1.17 -10.76
CA VAL A 74 -2.37 -0.12 -10.65
C VAL A 74 -0.91 0.06 -10.23
N VAL A 75 -0.22 1.02 -10.85
CA VAL A 75 1.21 1.27 -10.60
C VAL A 75 1.44 1.76 -9.17
N LEU A 76 0.59 2.64 -8.63
CA LEU A 76 0.78 3.17 -7.28
C LEU A 76 0.62 2.11 -6.19
N PRO A 77 -0.44 1.27 -6.16
CA PRO A 77 -0.52 0.18 -5.21
C PRO A 77 0.64 -0.80 -5.33
N PHE A 78 1.11 -1.07 -6.55
CA PHE A 78 2.27 -1.93 -6.76
C PHE A 78 3.55 -1.35 -6.14
N LEU A 79 3.83 -0.06 -6.35
CA LEU A 79 4.97 0.63 -5.72
C LEU A 79 4.86 0.63 -4.20
N ILE A 80 3.65 0.85 -3.66
CA ILE A 80 3.38 0.78 -2.23
C ILE A 80 3.62 -0.63 -1.69
N ALA A 81 3.21 -1.67 -2.42
CA ALA A 81 3.44 -3.06 -2.04
C ALA A 81 4.94 -3.39 -1.98
N VAL A 82 5.70 -3.00 -3.00
CA VAL A 82 7.15 -3.22 -3.06
C VAL A 82 7.85 -2.49 -1.91
N HIS A 83 7.52 -1.22 -1.69
CA HIS A 83 8.08 -0.45 -0.58
C HIS A 83 7.73 -1.06 0.78
N GLY A 84 6.44 -1.38 0.99
CA GLY A 84 5.95 -1.99 2.21
C GLY A 84 6.60 -3.33 2.50
N PHE A 85 6.86 -4.14 1.48
CA PHE A 85 7.56 -5.41 1.62
C PHE A 85 8.96 -5.24 2.21
N PHE A 86 9.76 -4.31 1.68
CA PHE A 86 11.10 -4.04 2.21
C PHE A 86 11.07 -3.48 3.65
N GLU A 87 10.14 -2.59 3.95
CA GLU A 87 9.97 -2.03 5.30
C GLU A 87 9.56 -3.09 6.33
N VAL A 88 8.63 -3.96 5.97
CA VAL A 88 8.15 -5.07 6.81
C VAL A 88 9.29 -6.05 7.10
N ILE A 89 10.08 -6.44 6.09
CA ILE A 89 11.27 -7.28 6.28
C ILE A 89 12.29 -6.60 7.16
N GLY A 90 12.63 -5.34 6.87
CA GLY A 90 13.61 -4.59 7.67
C GLY A 90 13.17 -4.42 9.12
N LEU A 91 11.88 -4.22 9.39
CA LEU A 91 11.34 -4.20 10.75
C LEU A 91 11.44 -5.57 11.42
N HIS A 92 11.07 -6.64 10.71
CA HIS A 92 11.16 -8.00 11.23
C HIS A 92 12.60 -8.35 11.61
N ASP A 93 13.57 -8.14 10.72
CA ASP A 93 14.99 -8.42 10.98
C ASP A 93 15.52 -7.64 12.18
N ARG A 94 15.13 -6.37 12.33
CA ARG A 94 15.52 -5.54 13.49
C ARG A 94 14.94 -6.08 14.80
N LEU A 95 13.67 -6.49 14.80
CA LEU A 95 13.02 -7.03 15.99
C LEU A 95 13.56 -8.42 16.35
N LYS A 96 13.78 -9.28 15.35
CA LYS A 96 14.39 -10.60 15.51
C LYS A 96 15.80 -10.49 16.09
N LYS A 97 16.64 -9.61 15.55
CA LYS A 97 17.98 -9.33 16.08
C LYS A 97 17.95 -8.86 17.54
N ARG A 98 17.00 -8.00 17.91
CA ARG A 98 16.86 -7.52 19.29
C ARG A 98 16.42 -8.60 20.26
N ARG A 99 15.53 -9.51 19.84
CA ARG A 99 15.01 -10.57 20.72
C ARG A 99 15.98 -11.76 20.83
N TYR A 100 16.66 -12.12 19.74
CA TYR A 100 17.45 -13.35 19.64
C TYR A 100 18.97 -13.13 19.47
N GLY A 101 19.43 -11.88 19.33
CA GLY A 101 20.86 -11.56 19.23
C GLY A 101 21.56 -12.04 17.96
N ARG A 102 20.80 -12.53 16.96
CA ARG A 102 21.30 -13.02 15.66
C ARG A 102 20.57 -12.31 14.51
#